data_AF-A0A957L177-F1
#
_entry.id   AF-A0A957L177-F1
#
_cell.length_a   1.000
_cell.length_b   1.000
_cell.length_c   1.000
_cell.angle_alpha   90.00
_cell.angle_beta   90.00
_cell.angle_gamma   90.00
#
_symmetry.space_group_name_H-M   'P 1'
#
loop_
_entity.id
_entity.type
_entity.pdbx_description
1 polymer ?
#
loop_
_entity_poly.entity_id
_entity_poly.type
_entity_poly.pdbx_seq_one_letter_code
_entity_poly.pdbx_strand_id
1 'polypeptide(L)'
;MNTNLAAREELLRQESNLLITSGDVTFRDLNKNGRLDIYEDPNRPVAERVEDLLSQMNLAEKAGMLFINGAIVNEDGSLAEQPNGPGHGQIAIQLIKQQKMNHFNLWQIPAATVAAHWHNNLQRYAEQTRL
;
A
#
# COMPACT_ATOMS: atom_id res chain seq x y z
N MET A 1 12.05 -13.39 -24.37
CA MET A 1 11.14 -12.60 -23.52
C MET A 1 10.94 -13.39 -22.24
N ASN A 2 11.31 -12.85 -21.08
CA ASN A 2 11.34 -13.58 -19.80
C ASN A 2 9.90 -13.72 -19.26
N THR A 3 9.33 -14.93 -19.30
CA THR A 3 7.92 -15.22 -18.98
C THR A 3 7.47 -14.72 -17.60
N ASN A 4 8.40 -14.56 -16.65
CA ASN A 4 8.13 -14.04 -15.31
C ASN A 4 7.86 -12.51 -15.30
N LEU A 5 8.51 -11.75 -16.19
CA LEU A 5 8.32 -10.30 -16.25
C LEU A 5 6.95 -9.93 -16.82
N ALA A 6 6.54 -10.62 -17.89
CA ALA A 6 5.24 -10.41 -18.51
C ALA A 6 4.07 -10.78 -17.57
N ALA A 7 4.19 -11.89 -16.83
CA ALA A 7 3.17 -12.29 -15.86
C ALA A 7 3.06 -11.29 -14.69
N ARG A 8 4.19 -10.74 -14.23
CA ARG A 8 4.22 -9.69 -13.21
C ARG A 8 3.56 -8.40 -13.72
N GLU A 9 3.88 -7.96 -14.94
CA GLU A 9 3.27 -6.76 -15.52
C GLU A 9 1.77 -6.91 -15.69
N GLU A 10 1.29 -8.07 -16.14
CA GLU A 10 -0.13 -8.37 -16.26
C GLU A 10 -0.83 -8.29 -14.90
N LEU A 11 -0.28 -8.93 -13.88
CA LEU A 11 -0.81 -8.85 -12.51
C LEU A 11 -0.86 -7.40 -12.00
N LEU A 12 0.22 -6.64 -12.23
CA LEU A 12 0.27 -5.24 -11.81
C LEU A 12 -0.78 -4.39 -12.51
N ARG A 13 -1.07 -4.64 -13.80
CA ARG A 13 -2.13 -3.94 -14.54
C ARG A 13 -3.53 -4.30 -14.03
N GLN A 14 -3.73 -5.53 -13.55
CA GLN A 14 -5.00 -5.96 -12.97
C GLN A 14 -5.22 -5.35 -11.58
N GLU A 15 -4.14 -5.15 -10.82
CA GLU A 15 -4.20 -4.83 -9.40
C GLU A 15 -3.94 -3.35 -9.05
N SER A 16 -3.31 -2.59 -9.95
CA SER A 16 -2.94 -1.20 -9.71
C SER A 16 -3.23 -0.31 -10.91
N ASN A 17 -3.83 0.85 -10.64
CA ASN A 17 -4.10 1.89 -11.64
C ASN A 17 -2.93 2.88 -11.79
N LEU A 18 -1.80 2.62 -11.15
CA LEU A 18 -0.65 3.53 -11.09
C LEU A 18 0.44 3.21 -12.11
N LEU A 19 0.21 2.24 -13.00
CA LEU A 19 1.19 1.89 -14.02
C LEU A 19 1.16 2.95 -15.12
N ILE A 20 2.30 3.60 -15.32
CA ILE A 20 2.51 4.53 -16.43
C ILE A 20 3.73 4.11 -17.25
N THR A 21 3.78 4.56 -18.49
CA THR A 21 4.89 4.32 -19.40
C THR A 21 5.50 5.67 -19.80
N SER A 22 6.80 5.83 -19.56
CA SER A 22 7.58 7.01 -19.96
C SER A 22 8.76 6.54 -20.82
N GLY A 23 8.73 6.86 -22.11
CA GLY A 23 9.63 6.26 -23.09
C GLY A 23 9.43 4.73 -23.15
N ASP A 24 10.52 3.98 -23.01
CA ASP A 24 10.52 2.51 -23.03
C ASP A 24 10.37 1.88 -21.64
N VAL A 25 10.15 2.68 -20.60
CA VAL A 25 10.08 2.20 -19.20
C VAL A 25 8.64 2.27 -18.70
N THR A 26 8.13 1.14 -18.23
CA THR A 26 6.86 1.06 -17.49
C THR A 26 7.14 0.87 -16.01
N PHE A 27 6.53 1.69 -15.17
CA PHE A 27 6.73 1.67 -13.71
C PHE A 27 5.44 2.05 -12.98
N ARG A 28 5.41 1.82 -11.66
CA ARG A 28 4.32 2.29 -10.78
C ARG A 28 4.67 3.69 -10.30
N ASP A 29 3.90 4.68 -10.74
CA ASP A 29 3.98 6.06 -10.29
C ASP A 29 3.23 6.20 -8.96
N LEU A 30 3.92 5.83 -7.87
CA LEU A 30 3.38 5.74 -6.53
C LEU A 30 3.06 7.12 -5.94
N ASN A 31 3.72 8.20 -6.40
CA ASN A 31 3.41 9.56 -5.96
C ASN A 31 2.65 10.42 -6.99
N LYS A 32 2.28 9.84 -8.13
CA LYS A 32 1.42 10.41 -9.17
C LYS A 32 2.02 11.67 -9.79
N ASN A 33 3.33 11.69 -10.01
CA ASN A 33 4.02 12.86 -10.55
C ASN A 33 4.48 12.71 -12.01
N GLY A 34 4.21 11.56 -12.64
CA GLY A 34 4.51 11.29 -14.04
C GLY A 34 5.98 11.01 -14.37
N ARG A 35 6.86 10.88 -13.37
CA ARG A 35 8.29 10.58 -13.56
C ARG A 35 8.71 9.39 -12.71
N LEU A 36 9.70 8.64 -13.20
CA LEU A 36 10.31 7.56 -12.43
C LEU A 36 11.22 8.16 -11.36
N ASP A 37 10.75 8.26 -10.12
CA ASP A 37 11.60 8.66 -9.00
C ASP A 37 12.51 7.49 -8.55
N ILE A 38 13.60 7.81 -7.84
CA ILE A 38 14.59 6.82 -7.41
C ILE A 38 13.92 5.74 -6.55
N TYR A 39 13.02 6.12 -5.63
CA TYR A 39 12.34 5.16 -4.75
C TYR A 39 11.42 4.16 -5.49
N GLU A 40 10.93 4.53 -6.67
CA GLU A 40 10.06 3.71 -7.52
C GLU A 40 10.83 2.76 -8.44
N ASP A 41 12.11 3.06 -8.73
CA ASP A 41 12.96 2.22 -9.57
C ASP A 41 13.52 1.02 -8.78
N PRO A 42 13.06 -0.22 -9.06
CA PRO A 42 13.54 -1.41 -8.37
C PRO A 42 15.00 -1.76 -8.68
N ASN A 43 15.63 -1.12 -9.69
CA ASN A 43 17.02 -1.34 -10.05
C ASN A 43 18.00 -0.45 -9.26
N ARG A 44 17.50 0.55 -8.51
CA ARG A 44 18.35 1.39 -7.63
C ARG A 44 18.67 0.69 -6.31
N PRO A 45 19.85 0.96 -5.71
CA PRO A 45 20.19 0.44 -4.39
C PRO A 45 19.13 0.82 -3.34
N VAL A 46 18.83 -0.11 -2.42
CA VAL A 46 17.82 0.10 -1.37
C VAL A 46 18.08 1.38 -0.57
N ALA A 47 19.34 1.67 -0.24
CA ALA A 47 19.70 2.88 0.51
C ALA A 47 19.29 4.17 -0.24
N GLU A 48 19.54 4.24 -1.55
CA GLU A 48 19.14 5.41 -2.35
C GLU A 48 17.63 5.56 -2.42
N ARG A 49 16.91 4.43 -2.55
CA ARG A 49 15.44 4.41 -2.58
C ARG A 49 14.83 4.90 -1.26
N VAL A 50 15.44 4.50 -0.14
CA VAL A 50 15.03 4.95 1.21
C VAL A 50 15.28 6.43 1.38
N GLU A 51 16.47 6.94 1.03
CA GLU A 51 16.79 8.36 1.15
C GLU A 51 15.87 9.23 0.27
N ASP A 52 15.62 8.81 -0.97
CA ASP A 52 14.70 9.51 -1.86
C ASP A 52 13.27 9.55 -1.29
N LEU A 53 12.72 8.41 -0.86
CA LEU A 53 11.40 8.36 -0.22
C LEU A 53 11.32 9.27 1.02
N LEU A 54 12.30 9.17 1.94
CA LEU A 54 12.34 9.99 3.15
C LEU A 54 12.48 11.48 2.86
N SER A 55 13.15 11.86 1.77
CA SER A 55 13.26 13.25 1.33
C SER A 55 11.92 13.80 0.85
N GLN A 56 11.06 12.95 0.28
CA GLN A 56 9.75 13.33 -0.23
C GLN A 56 8.66 13.33 0.85
N MET A 57 8.85 12.64 1.98
CA MET A 57 7.89 12.55 3.08
C MET A 57 7.80 13.83 3.92
N ASN A 58 6.58 14.22 4.29
CA ASN A 58 6.35 15.24 5.32
C ASN A 58 6.47 14.65 6.73
N LEU A 59 6.48 15.52 7.75
CA LEU A 59 6.64 15.10 9.15
C LEU A 59 5.53 14.14 9.61
N ALA A 60 4.28 14.34 9.18
CA ALA A 60 3.16 13.50 9.58
C ALA A 60 3.28 12.09 8.99
N GLU A 61 3.72 11.94 7.74
CA GLU A 61 3.98 10.64 7.14
C GLU A 61 5.14 9.93 7.82
N LYS A 62 6.21 10.65 8.17
CA LYS A 62 7.33 10.08 8.93
C LYS A 62 6.88 9.58 10.30
N ALA A 63 6.08 10.38 11.00
CA ALA A 63 5.50 9.99 12.29
C ALA A 63 4.56 8.78 12.15
N GLY A 64 3.75 8.73 11.10
CA GLY A 64 2.81 7.64 10.85
C GLY A 64 3.48 6.26 10.72
N MET A 65 4.73 6.20 10.25
CA MET A 65 5.49 4.95 10.15
C MET A 65 5.94 4.39 11.50
N LEU A 66 5.84 5.17 12.58
CA LEU A 66 6.36 4.79 13.91
C LEU A 66 5.28 4.19 14.82
N PHE A 67 4.04 4.11 14.36
CA PHE A 67 2.91 3.59 15.15
C PHE A 67 2.39 2.27 14.55
N ILE A 68 1.94 1.39 15.44
CA ILE A 68 1.31 0.12 15.07
C ILE A 68 0.08 -0.08 15.96
N ASN A 69 -1.10 0.09 15.39
CA ASN A 69 -2.38 -0.06 16.08
C ASN A 69 -3.09 -1.34 15.64
N GLY A 70 -4.02 -1.82 16.47
CA GLY A 70 -4.90 -2.92 16.10
C GLY A 70 -5.91 -2.51 15.04
N ALA A 71 -6.05 -3.30 13.96
CA ALA A 71 -7.05 -3.09 12.91
C ALA A 71 -8.10 -4.21 12.87
N ILE A 72 -9.34 -3.86 12.52
CA ILE A 72 -10.44 -4.81 12.31
C ILE A 72 -10.36 -5.38 10.89
N VAL A 73 -10.56 -6.70 10.78
CA VAL A 73 -10.78 -7.41 9.51
C VAL A 73 -12.25 -7.83 9.44
N ASN A 74 -12.99 -7.27 8.49
CA ASN A 74 -14.39 -7.64 8.27
C ASN A 74 -14.49 -9.07 7.71
N GLU A 75 -15.57 -9.79 8.01
CA GLU A 75 -15.79 -11.17 7.55
C GLU A 75 -15.88 -11.30 6.02
N ASP A 76 -16.28 -10.23 5.33
CA ASP A 76 -16.33 -10.13 3.86
C ASP A 76 -15.02 -9.62 3.24
N GLY A 77 -14.03 -9.28 4.05
CA GLY A 77 -12.75 -8.70 3.61
C GLY A 77 -12.85 -7.25 3.12
N SER A 78 -13.98 -6.58 3.32
CA SER A 78 -14.14 -5.16 3.00
C SER A 78 -13.36 -4.27 3.98
N LEU A 79 -13.09 -3.03 3.57
CA LEU A 79 -12.51 -1.98 4.43
C LEU A 79 -13.57 -1.04 5.03
N ALA A 80 -14.86 -1.34 4.77
CA ALA A 80 -15.95 -0.49 5.18
C ALA A 80 -16.10 -0.46 6.71
N GLU A 81 -16.55 0.69 7.22
CA GLU A 81 -16.96 0.80 8.61
C GLU A 81 -18.20 -0.08 8.85
N GLN A 82 -18.10 -0.98 9.82
CA GLN A 82 -19.18 -1.88 10.20
C GLN A 82 -19.60 -1.58 11.63
N PRO A 83 -20.89 -1.28 11.90
CA PRO A 83 -21.39 -0.93 13.23
C PRO A 83 -21.11 -1.98 14.31
N ASN A 84 -20.98 -3.25 13.89
CA ASN A 84 -20.76 -4.42 14.75
C ASN A 84 -19.46 -5.15 14.42
N GLY A 85 -18.44 -4.44 13.92
CA GLY A 85 -17.15 -5.04 13.59
C GLY A 85 -16.56 -5.80 14.79
N PRO A 86 -15.97 -6.98 14.60
CA PRO A 86 -15.50 -7.79 15.71
C PRO A 86 -14.29 -7.14 16.39
N GLY A 87 -14.39 -6.92 17.71
CA GLY A 87 -13.26 -6.56 18.58
C GLY A 87 -13.05 -5.06 18.86
N HIS A 88 -11.96 -4.77 19.59
CA HIS A 88 -11.55 -3.41 20.01
C HIS A 88 -10.61 -2.71 19.01
N GLY A 89 -10.48 -3.25 17.79
CA GLY A 89 -9.61 -2.68 16.75
C GLY A 89 -10.17 -1.39 16.16
N GLN A 90 -9.34 -0.69 15.40
CA GLN A 90 -9.74 0.51 14.66
C GLN A 90 -9.91 0.20 13.17
N ILE A 91 -10.55 1.11 12.44
CA ILE A 91 -10.73 0.99 10.99
C ILE A 91 -9.43 1.44 10.30
N ALA A 92 -8.75 0.50 9.63
CA ALA A 92 -7.42 0.76 9.05
C ALA A 92 -7.39 1.96 8.10
N ILE A 93 -8.41 2.12 7.25
CA ILE A 93 -8.45 3.25 6.30
C ILE A 93 -8.53 4.61 7.00
N GLN A 94 -9.15 4.69 8.19
CA GLN A 94 -9.17 5.93 8.97
C GLN A 94 -7.79 6.23 9.55
N LEU A 95 -7.08 5.20 10.02
CA LEU A 95 -5.71 5.35 10.52
C LEU A 95 -4.73 5.74 9.42
N ILE A 96 -4.83 5.15 8.22
CA ILE A 96 -4.05 5.57 7.05
C ILE A 96 -4.34 7.05 6.74
N LYS A 97 -5.63 7.41 6.62
CA LYS A 97 -6.04 8.76 6.19
C LYS A 97 -5.63 9.84 7.19
N GLN A 98 -5.95 9.62 8.46
CA GLN A 98 -5.84 10.60 9.54
C GLN A 98 -4.46 10.62 10.18
N GLN A 99 -3.81 9.46 10.33
CA GLN A 99 -2.56 9.30 11.09
C GLN A 99 -1.37 8.85 10.22
N LYS A 100 -1.56 8.66 8.92
CA LYS A 100 -0.50 8.22 7.97
C LYS A 100 0.14 6.89 8.34
N MET A 101 -0.58 6.05 9.09
CA MET A 101 -0.09 4.73 9.50
C MET A 101 0.02 3.80 8.30
N ASN A 102 1.03 2.94 8.31
CA ASN A 102 1.30 1.97 7.24
C ASN A 102 1.51 0.54 7.74
N HIS A 103 1.41 0.30 9.06
CA HIS A 103 1.51 -1.03 9.67
C HIS A 103 0.43 -1.21 10.74
N PHE A 104 -0.16 -2.42 10.80
CA PHE A 104 -1.27 -2.74 11.69
C PHE A 104 -1.10 -4.11 12.33
N ASN A 105 -1.50 -4.21 13.60
CA ASN A 105 -1.67 -5.48 14.29
C ASN A 105 -3.05 -6.07 14.00
N LEU A 106 -3.12 -7.37 13.74
CA LEU A 106 -4.38 -8.09 13.62
C LEU A 106 -4.52 -9.03 14.82
N TRP A 107 -5.44 -8.71 15.73
CA TRP A 107 -5.70 -9.55 16.92
C TRP A 107 -6.72 -10.65 16.65
N GLN A 108 -7.58 -10.44 15.67
CA GLN A 108 -8.54 -11.41 15.19
C GLN A 108 -8.35 -11.56 13.69
N ILE A 109 -8.02 -12.78 13.27
CA ILE A 109 -7.79 -13.11 11.87
C ILE A 109 -8.88 -14.13 11.50
N PRO A 110 -9.78 -13.80 10.56
CA PRO A 110 -10.79 -14.74 10.07
C PRO A 110 -10.14 -15.80 9.16
N ALA A 111 -10.91 -16.43 8.28
CA ALA A 111 -10.35 -17.36 7.30
C ALA A 111 -9.22 -16.71 6.48
N ALA A 112 -8.21 -17.49 6.11
CA ALA A 112 -7.02 -16.99 5.40
C ALA A 112 -7.37 -16.26 4.09
N THR A 113 -8.40 -16.73 3.37
CA THR A 113 -8.90 -16.10 2.15
C THR A 113 -9.49 -14.71 2.41
N VAL A 114 -10.24 -14.55 3.50
CA VAL A 114 -10.80 -13.26 3.93
C VAL A 114 -9.70 -12.28 4.31
N ALA A 115 -8.71 -12.74 5.10
CA ALA A 115 -7.57 -11.92 5.48
C ALA A 115 -6.74 -11.48 4.25
N ALA A 116 -6.55 -12.36 3.27
CA ALA A 116 -5.86 -12.04 2.02
C ALA A 116 -6.63 -11.00 1.19
N HIS A 117 -7.96 -11.16 1.05
CA HIS A 117 -8.80 -10.18 0.36
C HIS A 117 -8.76 -8.81 1.05
N TRP A 118 -8.88 -8.78 2.38
CA TRP A 118 -8.76 -7.56 3.16
C TRP A 118 -7.40 -6.89 2.99
N HIS A 119 -6.31 -7.67 3.04
CA HIS A 119 -4.96 -7.15 2.85
C HIS A 119 -4.78 -6.55 1.46
N ASN A 120 -5.22 -7.23 0.40
CA ASN A 120 -5.13 -6.73 -0.97
C ASN A 120 -5.97 -5.47 -1.15
N ASN A 121 -7.18 -5.42 -0.59
CA ASN A 121 -8.00 -4.21 -0.58
C ASN A 121 -7.28 -3.06 0.12
N LEU A 122 -6.66 -3.31 1.27
CA LEU A 122 -5.92 -2.31 2.03
C LEU A 122 -4.70 -1.79 1.26
N GLN A 123 -3.97 -2.66 0.55
CA GLN A 123 -2.85 -2.27 -0.30
C GLN A 123 -3.33 -1.39 -1.48
N ARG A 124 -4.44 -1.76 -2.14
CA ARG A 124 -5.05 -0.95 -3.22
C ARG A 124 -5.54 0.41 -2.72
N TYR A 125 -5.94 0.51 -1.45
CA TYR A 125 -6.26 1.79 -0.82
C TYR A 125 -4.99 2.59 -0.46
N ALA A 126 -4.00 1.94 0.15
CA ALA A 126 -2.76 2.57 0.60
C ALA A 126 -1.95 3.17 -0.56
N GLU A 127 -1.91 2.48 -1.71
CA GLU A 127 -1.24 3.00 -2.90
C GLU A 127 -1.91 4.28 -3.43
N GLN A 128 -3.12 4.65 -3.02
CA GLN A 128 -3.76 5.91 -3.42
C GLN A 128 -3.34 7.11 -2.57
N THR A 129 -2.58 6.88 -1.49
CA THR A 129 -2.07 7.99 -0.66
C THR A 129 -1.00 8.79 -1.42
N ARG A 130 -0.41 9.82 -0.82
CA ARG A 130 0.48 10.73 -1.57
C ARG A 130 1.78 10.08 -2.05
N LEU A 131 2.31 9.11 -1.30
CA LEU A 131 3.57 8.38 -1.54
C LEU A 131 3.35 6.88 -1.38
#